data_AF-A8ZUW3-F1
#
_entry.id   AF-A8ZUW3-F1
#
_cell.length_a   1.000
_cell.length_b   1.000
_cell.length_c   1.000
_cell.angle_alpha   90.00
_cell.angle_beta   90.00
_cell.angle_gamma   90.00
#
_symmetry.space_group_name_H-M   'P 1'
#
loop_
_entity.id
_entity.type
_entity.pdbx_description
1 polymer ?
#
loop_
_entity_poly.entity_id
_entity_poly.type
_entity_poly.pdbx_seq_one_letter_code
_entity_poly.pdbx_strand_id
1 'polypeptide(L)'
;MQKTFLRAGFVLSLAWVLLCFATAHATPVIIDHNCTDITAIPESAINQAKSTLHIAYGHTSHGSQLTSGMTGLVAFANTGGLGLTLPDNVFAWNNGGAGGALDLHDYAMGGDVGYHPDWVDNTRAYLDNPGNADVNVIIWSWCGQVDDKYRAGTLNSEYLAPMAALEAAYPDVNFVYMTGHVDIWDDADNKAANRMIRDFCMDNDKILYDFADIERYNPDGTYFEYVHDNCDYYDTAPDGTRQGNWAIEWQNTHTEGMDWYDCSSAHSQALNANQKAYAAWWLWAALAGWDPDPPADDDDDDTADDDAGDDDNTDTDTVPDTDDDGKDSPLPPAGGSGGGCFIGTLCWTFADTVGANPVFAP
;
A
#
# COMPACT_ATOMS: atom_id res chain seq x y z
N MET A 1 64.12 54.12 19.61
CA MET A 1 62.72 54.59 19.62
C MET A 1 62.11 54.14 18.29
N GLN A 2 61.39 53.02 18.27
CA GLN A 2 59.92 52.93 18.40
C GLN A 2 59.23 53.06 17.02
N LYS A 3 59.04 51.93 16.34
CA LYS A 3 57.78 51.19 16.10
C LYS A 3 57.12 51.57 14.77
N THR A 4 57.22 50.72 13.74
CA THR A 4 56.31 49.61 13.34
C THR A 4 55.18 50.06 12.41
N PHE A 5 55.30 49.61 11.17
CA PHE A 5 54.33 49.39 10.08
C PHE A 5 52.83 49.64 10.34
N LEU A 6 52.24 50.48 9.48
CA LEU A 6 50.82 50.44 9.12
C LEU A 6 50.48 49.06 8.54
N ARG A 7 49.48 48.38 9.11
CA ARG A 7 48.73 47.32 8.44
C ARG A 7 47.32 47.83 8.20
N ALA A 8 46.98 48.07 6.93
CA ALA A 8 45.60 48.24 6.49
C ALA A 8 44.92 46.87 6.58
N GLY A 9 43.98 46.72 7.52
CA GLY A 9 43.12 45.55 7.61
C GLY A 9 41.94 45.73 6.66
N PHE A 10 41.92 45.00 5.56
CA PHE A 10 40.76 44.87 4.69
C PHE A 10 39.90 43.74 5.27
N VAL A 11 38.82 44.09 6.00
CA VAL A 11 37.85 43.11 6.48
C VAL A 11 36.88 42.83 5.35
N LEU A 12 37.15 41.78 4.58
CA LEU A 12 36.18 41.21 3.63
C LEU A 12 35.09 40.53 4.46
N SER A 13 33.94 41.18 4.58
CA SER A 13 32.76 40.59 5.23
C SER A 13 32.09 39.68 4.20
N LEU A 14 32.37 38.37 4.26
CA LEU A 14 31.65 37.36 3.48
C LEU A 14 30.26 37.19 4.12
N ALA A 15 29.24 37.83 3.53
CA ALA A 15 27.86 37.54 3.88
C ALA A 15 27.51 36.15 3.31
N TRP A 16 27.43 35.15 4.18
CA TRP A 16 26.84 33.85 3.86
C TRP A 16 25.32 34.06 3.73
N VAL A 17 24.84 34.14 2.50
CA VAL A 17 23.41 33.98 2.22
C VAL A 17 23.09 32.51 2.44
N LEU A 18 22.54 32.18 3.62
CA LEU A 18 21.79 30.93 3.78
C LEU A 18 20.56 31.05 2.87
N LEU A 19 20.61 30.42 1.69
CA LEU A 19 19.38 30.00 1.03
C LEU A 19 18.78 28.90 1.90
N CYS A 20 17.82 29.28 2.74
CA CYS A 20 16.82 28.34 3.22
C CYS A 20 16.02 27.91 1.99
N PHE A 21 16.44 26.82 1.35
CA PHE A 21 15.54 26.05 0.51
C PHE A 21 14.48 25.51 1.46
N ALA A 22 13.31 26.14 1.49
CA ALA A 22 12.12 25.45 1.94
C ALA A 22 11.94 24.32 0.93
N THR A 23 12.28 23.10 1.32
CA THR A 23 11.79 21.91 0.62
C THR A 23 10.28 22.00 0.70
N ALA A 24 9.62 22.18 -0.44
CA ALA A 24 8.20 21.88 -0.50
C ALA A 24 8.10 20.42 -0.04
N HIS A 25 7.48 20.20 1.12
CA HIS A 25 7.15 18.87 1.56
C HIS A 25 6.17 18.33 0.51
N ALA A 26 6.61 17.33 -0.24
CA ALA A 26 5.67 16.56 -1.04
C ALA A 26 4.72 15.90 -0.04
N THR A 27 3.42 16.01 -0.22
CA THR A 27 2.48 15.25 0.60
C THR A 27 2.65 13.77 0.30
N PRO A 28 2.45 12.88 1.29
CA PRO A 28 2.48 11.44 1.02
C PRO A 28 1.47 11.08 -0.06
N VAL A 29 1.85 10.16 -0.95
CA VAL A 29 0.95 9.61 -1.98
C VAL A 29 0.46 8.27 -1.46
N ILE A 30 -0.76 8.22 -0.95
CA ILE A 30 -1.35 7.00 -0.37
C ILE A 30 -2.39 6.46 -1.35
N ILE A 31 -2.18 5.23 -1.80
CA ILE A 31 -3.06 4.52 -2.74
C ILE A 31 -3.69 3.36 -2.00
N ASP A 32 -4.96 3.52 -1.62
CA ASP A 32 -5.71 2.60 -0.76
C ASP A 32 -7.06 2.20 -1.41
N HIS A 33 -8.02 1.68 -0.64
CA HIS A 33 -9.36 1.32 -1.16
C HIS A 33 -10.12 2.49 -1.81
N ASN A 34 -9.84 3.74 -1.43
CA ASN A 34 -10.46 4.93 -2.02
C ASN A 34 -9.90 5.25 -3.41
N CYS A 35 -8.79 4.63 -3.79
CA CYS A 35 -8.13 4.79 -5.08
C CYS A 35 -8.56 3.70 -6.08
N THR A 36 -9.71 3.07 -5.89
CA THR A 36 -10.17 1.94 -6.71
C THR A 36 -11.23 2.31 -7.77
N ASP A 37 -11.65 3.57 -7.86
CA ASP A 37 -12.52 4.04 -8.94
C ASP A 37 -11.71 4.35 -10.22
N ILE A 38 -11.57 3.34 -11.08
CA ILE A 38 -10.87 3.50 -12.36
C ILE A 38 -11.55 4.51 -13.30
N THR A 39 -12.84 4.80 -13.11
CA THR A 39 -13.59 5.73 -13.96
C THR A 39 -13.27 7.19 -13.67
N ALA A 40 -12.70 7.47 -12.48
CA ALA A 40 -12.25 8.80 -12.09
C ALA A 40 -10.96 9.24 -12.80
N ILE A 41 -10.15 8.30 -13.29
CA ILE A 41 -8.86 8.61 -13.92
C ILE A 41 -9.11 9.13 -15.36
N PRO A 42 -8.80 10.40 -15.67
CA PRO A 42 -9.02 10.92 -17.01
C PRO A 42 -8.06 10.29 -18.03
N GLU A 43 -8.50 10.14 -19.27
CA GLU A 43 -7.67 9.58 -20.37
C GLU A 43 -6.32 10.29 -20.49
N SER A 44 -6.28 11.61 -20.26
CA SER A 44 -5.04 12.40 -20.28
C SER A 44 -4.04 11.96 -19.22
N ALA A 45 -4.50 11.59 -18.02
CA ALA A 45 -3.63 11.11 -16.95
C ALA A 45 -3.10 9.70 -17.25
N ILE A 46 -3.94 8.83 -17.80
CA ILE A 46 -3.52 7.49 -18.28
C ILE A 46 -2.43 7.63 -19.35
N ASN A 47 -2.67 8.49 -20.36
CA ASN A 47 -1.69 8.73 -21.43
C ASN A 47 -0.41 9.40 -20.91
N GLN A 48 -0.52 10.30 -19.93
CA GLN A 48 0.64 10.91 -19.28
C GLN A 48 1.50 9.82 -18.62
N ALA A 49 0.89 8.95 -17.81
CA ALA A 49 1.59 7.83 -17.15
C ALA A 49 2.32 6.92 -18.15
N LYS A 50 1.65 6.54 -19.25
CA LYS A 50 2.26 5.72 -20.32
C LYS A 50 3.45 6.41 -21.00
N SER A 51 3.47 7.74 -21.03
CA SER A 51 4.53 8.52 -21.68
C SER A 51 5.71 8.86 -20.77
N THR A 52 5.53 8.80 -19.46
CA THR A 52 6.53 9.26 -18.48
C THR A 52 7.12 8.15 -17.62
N LEU A 53 6.37 7.08 -17.35
CA LEU A 53 6.79 6.07 -16.38
C LEU A 53 7.47 4.90 -17.06
N HIS A 54 8.57 4.47 -16.45
CA HIS A 54 9.32 3.26 -16.75
C HIS A 54 9.45 2.49 -15.44
N ILE A 55 8.60 1.48 -15.28
CA ILE A 55 8.35 0.83 -13.99
C ILE A 55 9.05 -0.52 -13.95
N ALA A 56 9.79 -0.79 -12.88
CA ALA A 56 10.31 -2.11 -12.57
C ALA A 56 9.61 -2.67 -11.34
N TYR A 57 8.97 -3.83 -11.51
CA TYR A 57 8.18 -4.48 -10.47
C TYR A 57 8.80 -5.84 -10.08
N GLY A 58 9.19 -5.96 -8.81
CA GLY A 58 9.66 -7.21 -8.21
C GLY A 58 8.60 -7.83 -7.32
N HIS A 59 8.26 -9.09 -7.54
CA HIS A 59 7.30 -9.80 -6.70
C HIS A 59 7.39 -11.31 -6.88
N THR A 60 6.70 -12.00 -5.97
CA THR A 60 6.28 -13.38 -6.16
C THR A 60 4.78 -13.49 -5.92
N SER A 61 4.19 -14.64 -6.28
CA SER A 61 2.88 -15.11 -5.83
C SER A 61 1.80 -14.02 -5.74
N HIS A 62 1.50 -13.48 -4.55
CA HIS A 62 0.47 -12.46 -4.32
C HIS A 62 0.66 -11.18 -5.11
N GLY A 63 1.90 -10.75 -5.35
CA GLY A 63 2.15 -9.54 -6.14
C GLY A 63 1.71 -9.64 -7.59
N SER A 64 1.58 -10.86 -8.13
CA SER A 64 1.07 -11.08 -9.50
C SER A 64 -0.40 -10.68 -9.68
N GLN A 65 -1.13 -10.43 -8.58
CA GLN A 65 -2.52 -9.98 -8.64
C GLN A 65 -2.63 -8.60 -9.33
N LEU A 66 -1.66 -7.70 -9.14
CA LEU A 66 -1.65 -6.38 -9.80
C LEU A 66 -1.61 -6.55 -11.32
N THR A 67 -0.61 -7.28 -11.83
CA THR A 67 -0.40 -7.43 -13.28
C THR A 67 -1.43 -8.35 -13.94
N SER A 68 -1.94 -9.36 -13.21
CA SER A 68 -3.05 -10.20 -13.68
C SER A 68 -4.34 -9.39 -13.82
N GLY A 69 -4.68 -8.59 -12.80
CA GLY A 69 -5.81 -7.68 -12.84
C GLY A 69 -5.66 -6.64 -13.95
N MET A 70 -4.49 -6.01 -14.08
CA MET A 70 -4.21 -5.03 -15.15
C MET A 70 -4.32 -5.66 -16.55
N THR A 71 -3.95 -6.94 -16.70
CA THR A 71 -4.11 -7.67 -17.97
C THR A 71 -5.59 -7.86 -18.33
N GLY A 72 -6.42 -8.29 -17.37
CA GLY A 72 -7.86 -8.42 -17.58
C GLY A 72 -8.56 -7.08 -17.86
N LEU A 73 -8.08 -6.00 -17.21
CA LEU A 73 -8.62 -4.64 -17.37
C LEU A 73 -8.61 -4.16 -18.82
N VAL A 74 -7.58 -4.53 -19.60
CA VAL A 74 -7.48 -4.14 -21.01
C VAL A 74 -8.71 -4.62 -21.79
N ALA A 75 -9.03 -5.90 -21.69
CA ALA A 75 -10.17 -6.48 -22.40
C ALA A 75 -11.50 -5.94 -21.87
N PHE A 76 -11.61 -5.82 -20.54
CA PHE A 76 -12.81 -5.31 -19.87
C PHE A 76 -13.16 -3.87 -20.29
N ALA A 77 -12.17 -2.97 -20.30
CA ALA A 77 -12.34 -1.59 -20.73
C ALA A 77 -12.66 -1.50 -22.23
N ASN A 78 -12.01 -2.32 -23.08
CA ASN A 78 -12.30 -2.36 -24.52
C ASN A 78 -13.76 -2.76 -24.82
N THR A 79 -14.37 -3.58 -23.96
CA THR A 79 -15.79 -3.96 -24.08
C THR A 79 -16.76 -2.96 -23.46
N GLY A 80 -16.26 -1.86 -22.88
CA GLY A 80 -17.06 -0.82 -22.23
C GLY A 80 -17.49 -1.14 -20.80
N GLY A 81 -16.75 -2.03 -20.09
CA GLY A 81 -16.97 -2.33 -18.67
C GLY A 81 -17.02 -1.04 -17.84
N LEU A 82 -17.73 -1.04 -16.71
CA LEU A 82 -18.03 0.15 -15.88
C LEU A 82 -18.60 1.35 -16.65
N GLY A 83 -19.10 1.16 -17.88
CA GLY A 83 -19.52 2.25 -18.76
C GLY A 83 -18.37 3.08 -19.32
N LEU A 84 -17.13 2.60 -19.25
CA LEU A 84 -15.95 3.28 -19.78
C LEU A 84 -16.08 3.50 -21.29
N THR A 85 -15.88 4.74 -21.72
CA THR A 85 -15.84 5.13 -23.13
C THR A 85 -14.46 5.69 -23.47
N LEU A 86 -13.44 4.83 -23.37
CA LEU A 86 -12.05 5.17 -23.64
C LEU A 86 -11.56 4.48 -24.94
N PRO A 87 -10.47 4.95 -25.57
CA PRO A 87 -9.90 4.27 -26.72
C PRO A 87 -9.47 2.83 -26.42
N ASP A 88 -9.54 1.96 -27.43
CA ASP A 88 -9.07 0.58 -27.30
C ASP A 88 -7.62 0.54 -26.81
N ASN A 89 -7.34 -0.35 -25.86
CA ASN A 89 -6.02 -0.59 -25.28
C ASN A 89 -5.45 0.62 -24.50
N VAL A 90 -6.32 1.52 -24.02
CA VAL A 90 -5.90 2.66 -23.18
C VAL A 90 -5.10 2.19 -21.96
N PHE A 91 -5.50 1.08 -21.33
CA PHE A 91 -4.84 0.46 -20.18
C PHE A 91 -3.84 -0.65 -20.55
N ALA A 92 -3.45 -0.77 -21.83
CA ALA A 92 -2.43 -1.75 -22.20
C ALA A 92 -1.09 -1.41 -21.54
N TRP A 93 -0.39 -2.47 -21.13
CA TRP A 93 0.93 -2.42 -20.50
C TRP A 93 1.81 -3.53 -21.08
N ASN A 94 3.13 -3.31 -21.11
CA ASN A 94 4.14 -4.32 -21.40
C ASN A 94 5.54 -3.77 -21.04
N ASN A 95 6.53 -4.65 -21.01
CA ASN A 95 7.93 -4.23 -20.90
C ASN A 95 8.37 -3.53 -22.20
N GLY A 96 8.75 -2.26 -22.08
CA GLY A 96 9.23 -1.38 -23.15
C GLY A 96 8.17 -0.45 -23.75
N GLY A 97 6.95 -0.42 -23.21
CA GLY A 97 5.89 0.51 -23.64
C GLY A 97 5.48 0.36 -25.12
N ALA A 98 5.72 -0.82 -25.71
CA ALA A 98 5.50 -1.06 -27.12
C ALA A 98 4.02 -0.86 -27.50
N GLY A 99 3.77 -0.25 -28.66
CA GLY A 99 2.42 0.08 -29.09
C GLY A 99 1.78 1.24 -28.33
N GLY A 100 2.56 2.02 -27.56
CA GLY A 100 2.08 3.12 -26.74
C GLY A 100 1.43 2.63 -25.44
N ALA A 101 1.84 1.47 -24.95
CA ALA A 101 1.43 0.88 -23.68
C ALA A 101 2.20 1.51 -22.49
N LEU A 102 1.73 1.29 -21.26
CA LEU A 102 2.52 1.59 -20.05
C LEU A 102 3.76 0.71 -20.04
N ASP A 103 4.93 1.32 -19.82
CA ASP A 103 6.18 0.57 -19.65
C ASP A 103 6.29 0.03 -18.22
N LEU A 104 5.98 -1.25 -18.09
CA LEU A 104 6.08 -2.00 -16.83
C LEU A 104 6.80 -3.31 -17.10
N HIS A 105 8.00 -3.43 -16.51
CA HIS A 105 8.77 -4.66 -16.50
C HIS A 105 8.35 -5.53 -15.31
N ASP A 106 7.44 -6.45 -15.60
CA ASP A 106 6.97 -7.45 -14.64
C ASP A 106 8.08 -8.49 -14.38
N TYR A 107 8.25 -8.89 -13.12
CA TYR A 107 9.39 -9.70 -12.67
C TYR A 107 10.76 -9.10 -13.02
N ALA A 108 10.87 -7.76 -13.01
CA ALA A 108 12.10 -7.05 -13.32
C ALA A 108 13.27 -7.48 -12.44
N MET A 109 12.98 -7.80 -11.18
CA MET A 109 13.92 -8.28 -10.19
C MET A 109 13.40 -9.58 -9.59
N GLY A 110 14.30 -10.55 -9.37
CA GLY A 110 13.94 -11.86 -8.81
C GLY A 110 13.74 -11.82 -7.30
N GLY A 111 12.79 -12.63 -6.82
CA GLY A 111 12.56 -12.84 -5.39
C GLY A 111 11.40 -12.02 -4.83
N ASP A 112 11.36 -11.92 -3.50
CA ASP A 112 10.32 -11.23 -2.74
C ASP A 112 10.96 -10.20 -1.81
N VAL A 113 10.26 -9.09 -1.55
CA VAL A 113 10.75 -8.02 -0.67
C VAL A 113 10.99 -8.48 0.77
N GLY A 114 10.37 -9.60 1.16
CA GLY A 114 10.61 -10.25 2.45
C GLY A 114 12.01 -10.85 2.62
N TYR A 115 12.82 -10.97 1.56
CA TYR A 115 14.14 -11.60 1.61
C TYR A 115 15.29 -10.58 1.55
N HIS A 116 15.64 -10.00 2.70
CA HIS A 116 16.81 -9.14 2.85
C HIS A 116 18.10 -9.98 3.09
N PRO A 117 19.25 -9.64 2.48
CA PRO A 117 19.50 -8.46 1.63
C PRO A 117 19.20 -8.66 0.14
N ASP A 118 18.77 -9.84 -0.29
CA ASP A 118 18.65 -10.21 -1.71
C ASP A 118 17.81 -9.22 -2.53
N TRP A 119 16.64 -8.78 -2.04
CA TRP A 119 15.81 -7.81 -2.77
C TRP A 119 16.50 -6.45 -2.97
N VAL A 120 17.31 -6.01 -1.99
CA VAL A 120 18.09 -4.76 -2.07
C VAL A 120 19.20 -4.90 -3.10
N ASP A 121 19.95 -6.00 -3.03
CA ASP A 121 21.05 -6.27 -3.96
C ASP A 121 20.54 -6.42 -5.40
N ASN A 122 19.39 -7.08 -5.58
CA ASN A 122 18.73 -7.21 -6.88
C ASN A 122 18.24 -5.86 -7.42
N THR A 123 17.71 -4.99 -6.56
CA THR A 123 17.29 -3.64 -6.94
C THR A 123 18.48 -2.80 -7.42
N ARG A 124 19.59 -2.82 -6.67
CA ARG A 124 20.82 -2.11 -7.05
C ARG A 124 21.40 -2.63 -8.34
N ALA A 125 21.52 -3.95 -8.48
CA ALA A 125 22.02 -4.58 -9.70
C ALA A 125 21.15 -4.23 -10.93
N TYR A 126 19.84 -4.13 -10.74
CA TYR A 126 18.90 -3.75 -11.79
C TYR A 126 19.07 -2.27 -12.20
N LEU A 127 19.10 -1.35 -11.23
CA LEU A 127 19.23 0.10 -11.51
C LEU A 127 20.63 0.51 -11.99
N ASP A 128 21.69 -0.17 -11.53
CA ASP A 128 23.07 0.11 -11.96
C ASP A 128 23.37 -0.41 -13.38
N ASN A 129 22.47 -1.21 -13.96
CA ASN A 129 22.59 -1.66 -15.35
C ASN A 129 22.23 -0.51 -16.30
N PRO A 130 23.16 -0.06 -17.19
CA PRO A 130 22.87 1.02 -18.14
C PRO A 130 21.70 0.75 -19.09
N GLY A 131 21.32 -0.51 -19.28
CA GLY A 131 20.14 -0.89 -20.06
C GLY A 131 18.80 -0.53 -19.42
N ASN A 132 18.78 -0.17 -18.13
CA ASN A 132 17.60 0.20 -17.36
C ASN A 132 17.68 1.66 -16.87
N ALA A 133 18.53 2.50 -17.50
CA ALA A 133 18.81 3.86 -17.05
C ALA A 133 17.61 4.82 -17.19
N ASP A 134 16.55 4.41 -17.88
CA ASP A 134 15.27 5.09 -18.03
C ASP A 134 14.27 4.78 -16.92
N VAL A 135 14.48 3.70 -16.15
CA VAL A 135 13.60 3.29 -15.05
C VAL A 135 13.55 4.37 -13.99
N ASN A 136 12.33 4.81 -13.68
CA ASN A 136 12.06 5.90 -12.74
C ASN A 136 11.02 5.54 -11.67
N VAL A 137 10.53 4.30 -11.65
CA VAL A 137 9.69 3.76 -10.58
C VAL A 137 10.15 2.35 -10.22
N ILE A 138 10.34 2.12 -8.92
CA ILE A 138 10.56 0.79 -8.34
C ILE A 138 9.41 0.49 -7.39
N ILE A 139 8.80 -0.68 -7.59
CA ILE A 139 7.80 -1.22 -6.68
C ILE A 139 8.15 -2.68 -6.38
N TRP A 140 7.93 -3.07 -5.13
CA TRP A 140 8.10 -4.45 -4.68
C TRP A 140 6.86 -4.91 -3.91
N SER A 141 6.48 -6.17 -4.06
CA SER A 141 5.41 -6.79 -3.28
C SER A 141 5.97 -7.74 -2.22
N TRP A 142 5.18 -7.91 -1.16
CA TRP A 142 5.29 -8.99 -0.20
C TRP A 142 4.48 -10.20 -0.66
N CYS A 143 4.95 -11.40 -0.35
CA CYS A 143 4.16 -12.63 -0.48
C CYS A 143 3.62 -13.15 0.85
N GLY A 144 4.27 -12.88 1.98
CA GLY A 144 3.74 -13.29 3.30
C GLY A 144 4.71 -13.16 4.48
N GLN A 145 5.82 -12.43 4.33
CA GLN A 145 6.86 -12.33 5.36
C GLN A 145 6.65 -11.14 6.31
N VAL A 146 5.68 -10.26 6.04
CA VAL A 146 5.62 -8.93 6.67
C VAL A 146 5.40 -8.99 8.19
N ASP A 147 4.52 -9.87 8.65
CA ASP A 147 4.21 -10.14 10.05
C ASP A 147 5.41 -10.81 10.76
N ASP A 148 6.04 -11.81 10.13
CA ASP A 148 7.28 -12.44 10.59
C ASP A 148 8.39 -11.40 10.84
N LYS A 149 8.56 -10.44 9.93
CA LYS A 149 9.53 -9.34 10.09
C LYS A 149 9.18 -8.40 11.22
N TYR A 150 7.89 -8.10 11.41
CA TYR A 150 7.44 -7.27 12.52
C TYR A 150 7.68 -7.97 13.86
N ARG A 151 7.24 -9.23 13.99
CA ARG A 151 7.44 -10.06 15.19
C ARG A 151 8.90 -10.26 15.54
N ALA A 152 9.77 -10.43 14.54
CA ALA A 152 11.20 -10.52 14.73
C ALA A 152 11.87 -9.19 15.11
N GLY A 153 11.15 -8.06 14.98
CA GLY A 153 11.69 -6.71 15.20
C GLY A 153 12.63 -6.25 14.08
N THR A 154 12.56 -6.86 12.89
CA THR A 154 13.47 -6.59 11.77
C THR A 154 12.83 -5.81 10.63
N LEU A 155 11.51 -5.58 10.65
CA LEU A 155 10.80 -4.85 9.59
C LEU A 155 11.45 -3.49 9.26
N ASN A 156 11.87 -2.73 10.28
CA ASN A 156 12.57 -1.47 10.04
C ASN A 156 13.94 -1.66 9.36
N SER A 157 14.78 -2.56 9.89
CA SER A 157 16.15 -2.74 9.40
C SER A 157 16.25 -3.48 8.07
N GLU A 158 15.23 -4.27 7.71
CA GLU A 158 15.23 -5.14 6.53
C GLU A 158 14.30 -4.65 5.41
N TYR A 159 13.42 -3.68 5.69
CA TYR A 159 12.54 -3.07 4.69
C TYR A 159 12.58 -1.54 4.69
N LEU A 160 12.11 -0.87 5.75
CA LEU A 160 11.92 0.59 5.75
C LEU A 160 13.24 1.38 5.59
N ALA A 161 14.26 1.03 6.37
CA ALA A 161 15.56 1.69 6.29
C ALA A 161 16.29 1.38 4.95
N PRO A 162 16.28 0.14 4.43
CA PRO A 162 16.78 -0.12 3.08
C PRO A 162 16.04 0.62 1.96
N MET A 163 14.71 0.73 2.00
CA MET A 163 13.93 1.53 1.05
C MET A 163 14.40 2.99 1.07
N ALA A 164 14.49 3.61 2.25
CA ALA A 164 14.99 4.98 2.39
C ALA A 164 16.46 5.13 1.91
N ALA A 165 17.29 4.11 2.11
CA ALA A 165 18.67 4.10 1.60
C ALA A 165 18.75 3.95 0.08
N LEU A 166 17.77 3.30 -0.56
CA LEU A 166 17.64 3.23 -2.01
C LEU A 166 17.15 4.56 -2.58
N GLU A 167 16.14 5.18 -1.99
CA GLU A 167 15.68 6.54 -2.36
C GLU A 167 16.84 7.54 -2.32
N ALA A 168 17.67 7.51 -1.26
CA ALA A 168 18.83 8.39 -1.15
C ALA A 168 19.94 8.09 -2.17
N ALA A 169 20.05 6.84 -2.63
CA ALA A 169 21.07 6.43 -3.59
C ALA A 169 20.66 6.68 -5.05
N TYR A 170 19.35 6.66 -5.34
CA TYR A 170 18.77 6.83 -6.67
C TYR A 170 17.71 7.94 -6.64
N PRO A 171 18.12 9.21 -6.49
CA PRO A 171 17.19 10.33 -6.23
C PRO A 171 16.24 10.65 -7.39
N ASP A 172 16.51 10.13 -8.59
CA ASP A 172 15.65 10.29 -9.77
C ASP A 172 14.64 9.14 -9.94
N VAL A 173 14.59 8.20 -8.98
CA VAL A 173 13.69 7.03 -8.98
C VAL A 173 12.70 7.15 -7.84
N ASN A 174 11.41 7.03 -8.15
CA ASN A 174 10.35 6.92 -7.15
C ASN A 174 10.31 5.49 -6.61
N PHE A 175 10.45 5.33 -5.29
CA PHE A 175 10.30 4.03 -4.62
C PHE A 175 8.93 3.94 -3.96
N VAL A 176 8.12 2.99 -4.44
CA VAL A 176 6.78 2.73 -3.91
C VAL A 176 6.89 1.72 -2.77
N TYR A 177 6.53 2.17 -1.57
CA TYR A 177 6.33 1.30 -0.42
C TYR A 177 5.02 0.52 -0.59
N MET A 178 4.95 -0.67 0.01
CA MET A 178 3.77 -1.51 -0.06
C MET A 178 3.55 -2.19 1.30
N THR A 179 2.32 -2.23 1.77
CA THR A 179 1.94 -3.11 2.89
C THR A 179 1.96 -4.57 2.42
N GLY A 180 1.95 -5.53 3.34
CA GLY A 180 1.70 -6.93 2.97
C GLY A 180 0.26 -7.18 2.52
N HIS A 181 -0.07 -8.45 2.27
CA HIS A 181 -1.47 -8.89 2.19
C HIS A 181 -2.04 -9.09 3.60
N VAL A 182 -3.36 -9.19 3.72
CA VAL A 182 -4.02 -9.56 4.98
C VAL A 182 -3.72 -11.02 5.34
N ASP A 183 -3.43 -11.27 6.61
CA ASP A 183 -3.28 -12.63 7.14
C ASP A 183 -4.05 -12.74 8.45
N ILE A 184 -5.17 -13.47 8.42
CA ILE A 184 -6.01 -13.66 9.60
C ILE A 184 -5.35 -14.55 10.65
N TRP A 185 -4.48 -15.48 10.25
CA TRP A 185 -3.85 -16.42 11.18
C TRP A 185 -2.82 -15.73 12.07
N ASP A 186 -2.35 -14.57 11.63
CA ASP A 186 -1.45 -13.69 12.37
C ASP A 186 -1.96 -12.24 12.41
N ASP A 187 -3.29 -12.06 12.52
CA ASP A 187 -3.96 -10.77 12.31
C ASP A 187 -3.38 -9.63 13.15
N ALA A 188 -3.00 -9.90 14.41
CA ALA A 188 -2.44 -8.88 15.28
C ALA A 188 -1.05 -8.39 14.82
N ASP A 189 -0.13 -9.30 14.52
CA ASP A 189 1.22 -8.93 14.04
C ASP A 189 1.15 -8.39 12.60
N ASN A 190 0.29 -8.94 11.74
CA ASN A 190 0.05 -8.45 10.38
C ASN A 190 -0.50 -7.01 10.38
N LYS A 191 -1.53 -6.72 11.17
CA LYS A 191 -2.08 -5.35 11.31
C LYS A 191 -1.02 -4.40 11.86
N ALA A 192 -0.24 -4.82 12.85
CA ALA A 192 0.80 -3.98 13.43
C ALA A 192 1.95 -3.71 12.44
N ALA A 193 2.35 -4.71 11.65
CA ALA A 193 3.33 -4.57 10.58
C ALA A 193 2.87 -3.58 9.50
N ASN A 194 1.64 -3.76 9.00
CA ASN A 194 1.05 -2.89 7.99
C ASN A 194 0.84 -1.47 8.52
N ARG A 195 0.44 -1.33 9.79
CA ARG A 195 0.37 -0.02 10.46
C ARG A 195 1.74 0.65 10.54
N MET A 196 2.79 -0.09 10.88
CA MET A 196 4.16 0.45 10.93
C MET A 196 4.63 0.97 9.57
N ILE A 197 4.27 0.28 8.46
CA ILE A 197 4.58 0.74 7.11
C ILE A 197 3.79 2.01 6.77
N ARG A 198 2.48 2.04 7.05
CA ARG A 198 1.62 3.22 6.85
C ARG A 198 2.14 4.44 7.60
N ASP A 199 2.43 4.29 8.89
CA ASP A 199 2.95 5.37 9.73
C ASP A 199 4.27 5.90 9.19
N PHE A 200 5.20 5.01 8.82
CA PHE A 200 6.45 5.42 8.20
C PHE A 200 6.22 6.22 6.92
N CYS A 201 5.26 5.81 6.08
CA CYS A 201 4.97 6.52 4.83
C CYS A 201 4.34 7.89 5.07
N MET A 202 3.37 7.99 5.97
CA MET A 202 2.72 9.25 6.32
C MET A 202 3.70 10.22 7.00
N ASP A 203 4.50 9.74 7.95
CA ASP A 203 5.44 10.58 8.72
C ASP A 203 6.63 11.07 7.88
N ASN A 204 6.93 10.41 6.76
CA ASN A 204 8.11 10.69 5.93
C ASN A 204 7.77 11.00 4.47
N ASP A 205 6.52 11.42 4.20
CA ASP A 205 6.09 11.91 2.88
C ASP A 205 6.36 10.89 1.75
N LYS A 206 6.07 9.60 1.98
CA LYS A 206 6.36 8.50 1.05
C LYS A 206 5.19 8.18 0.12
N ILE A 207 5.52 7.42 -0.92
CA ILE A 207 4.55 6.81 -1.83
C ILE A 207 4.21 5.42 -1.29
N LEU A 208 2.93 5.16 -1.02
CA LEU A 208 2.43 3.89 -0.50
C LEU A 208 1.37 3.31 -1.43
N TYR A 209 1.53 2.04 -1.78
CA TYR A 209 0.47 1.18 -2.29
C TYR A 209 -0.04 0.28 -1.15
N ASP A 210 -1.22 0.57 -0.63
CA ASP A 210 -1.77 -0.07 0.56
C ASP A 210 -2.56 -1.35 0.22
N PHE A 211 -1.80 -2.38 -0.14
CA PHE A 211 -2.32 -3.70 -0.53
C PHE A 211 -3.25 -4.32 0.53
N ALA A 212 -2.91 -4.19 1.82
CA ALA A 212 -3.70 -4.79 2.92
C ALA A 212 -4.98 -4.00 3.20
N ASP A 213 -4.97 -2.69 2.93
CA ASP A 213 -6.17 -1.88 3.05
C ASP A 213 -7.18 -2.25 1.96
N ILE A 214 -6.76 -2.32 0.69
CA ILE A 214 -7.62 -2.73 -0.43
C ILE A 214 -8.32 -4.08 -0.17
N GLU A 215 -7.63 -5.04 0.45
CA GLU A 215 -8.17 -6.37 0.74
C GLU A 215 -9.26 -6.41 1.83
N ARG A 216 -9.41 -5.33 2.59
CA ARG A 216 -10.40 -5.23 3.68
C ARG A 216 -11.71 -4.57 3.27
N TYR A 217 -11.84 -4.16 2.01
CA TYR A 217 -13.07 -3.54 1.51
C TYR A 217 -13.61 -4.27 0.30
N ASN A 218 -14.94 -4.39 0.23
CA ASN A 218 -15.59 -4.69 -1.05
C ASN A 218 -15.75 -3.41 -1.89
N PRO A 219 -16.14 -3.50 -3.18
CA PRO A 219 -16.30 -2.33 -4.03
C PRO A 219 -17.37 -1.31 -3.56
N ASP A 220 -18.28 -1.71 -2.66
CA ASP A 220 -19.29 -0.82 -2.08
C ASP A 220 -18.77 -0.07 -0.83
N GLY A 221 -17.49 -0.25 -0.46
CA GLY A 221 -16.87 0.38 0.71
C GLY A 221 -17.19 -0.30 2.05
N THR A 222 -17.76 -1.51 2.03
CA THR A 222 -17.98 -2.27 3.28
C THR A 222 -16.66 -2.81 3.81
N TYR A 223 -16.34 -2.47 5.06
CA TYR A 223 -15.15 -2.94 5.75
C TYR A 223 -15.31 -4.34 6.34
N PHE A 224 -14.25 -5.16 6.25
CA PHE A 224 -14.15 -6.49 6.83
C PHE A 224 -12.91 -6.57 7.76
N GLU A 225 -13.16 -6.75 9.07
CA GLU A 225 -12.14 -6.69 10.12
C GLU A 225 -11.21 -7.92 10.18
N TYR A 226 -11.72 -9.11 9.87
CA TYR A 226 -10.97 -10.36 9.92
C TYR A 226 -11.08 -11.07 8.58
N VAL A 227 -10.11 -10.80 7.70
CA VAL A 227 -10.11 -11.25 6.30
C VAL A 227 -8.89 -12.12 6.03
N HIS A 228 -9.10 -13.18 5.27
CA HIS A 228 -8.06 -14.01 4.70
C HIS A 228 -7.78 -13.54 3.27
N ASP A 229 -6.55 -13.69 2.78
CA ASP A 229 -6.14 -13.30 1.43
C ASP A 229 -6.96 -13.92 0.27
N ASN A 230 -7.77 -14.94 0.57
CA ASN A 230 -8.73 -15.58 -0.33
C ASN A 230 -10.10 -14.89 -0.40
N CYS A 231 -10.22 -13.72 0.24
CA CYS A 231 -11.43 -12.91 0.45
C CYS A 231 -12.46 -13.50 1.42
N ASP A 232 -12.16 -14.61 2.10
CA ASP A 232 -13.01 -15.09 3.19
C ASP A 232 -12.94 -14.14 4.38
N TYR A 233 -14.06 -13.95 5.08
CA TYR A 233 -14.12 -13.17 6.31
C TYR A 233 -14.72 -13.97 7.47
N TYR A 234 -14.31 -13.60 8.68
CA TYR A 234 -14.54 -14.35 9.92
C TYR A 234 -15.10 -13.42 11.01
N ASP A 235 -15.68 -14.00 12.05
CA ASP A 235 -16.22 -13.26 13.20
C ASP A 235 -15.15 -12.83 14.22
N THR A 236 -14.02 -13.52 14.25
CA THR A 236 -12.85 -13.20 15.09
C THR A 236 -11.57 -13.77 14.47
N ALA A 237 -10.41 -13.29 14.92
CA ALA A 237 -9.11 -13.88 14.62
C ALA A 237 -8.42 -14.42 15.90
N PRO A 238 -7.48 -15.38 15.79
CA PRO A 238 -7.17 -16.16 14.58
C PRO A 238 -8.14 -17.33 14.37
N ASP A 239 -8.84 -17.80 15.41
CA ASP A 239 -9.63 -19.04 15.38
C ASP A 239 -11.14 -18.83 15.14
N GLY A 240 -11.50 -17.84 14.33
CA GLY A 240 -12.90 -17.52 14.05
C GLY A 240 -13.64 -18.54 13.19
N THR A 241 -14.96 -18.41 13.16
CA THR A 241 -15.82 -19.12 12.21
C THR A 241 -15.96 -18.29 10.95
N ARG A 242 -15.65 -18.91 9.80
CA ARG A 242 -15.87 -18.30 8.47
C ARG A 242 -17.33 -17.91 8.30
N GLN A 243 -17.57 -16.62 8.07
CA GLN A 243 -18.90 -16.04 7.87
C GLN A 243 -19.27 -16.03 6.38
N GLY A 244 -18.30 -15.79 5.51
CA GLY A 244 -18.56 -15.60 4.08
C GLY A 244 -17.31 -15.36 3.26
N ASN A 245 -17.51 -14.91 2.03
CA ASN A 245 -16.46 -14.43 1.13
C ASN A 245 -16.93 -13.16 0.43
N TRP A 246 -16.35 -12.02 0.79
CA TRP A 246 -16.88 -10.72 0.38
C TRP A 246 -16.84 -10.54 -1.14
N ALA A 247 -15.82 -11.09 -1.80
CA ALA A 247 -15.65 -10.96 -3.24
C ALA A 247 -16.70 -11.79 -3.99
N ILE A 248 -16.87 -13.06 -3.60
CA ILE A 248 -17.89 -13.93 -4.21
C ILE A 248 -19.31 -13.39 -3.96
N GLU A 249 -19.58 -12.89 -2.76
CA GLU A 249 -20.87 -12.28 -2.41
C GLU A 249 -21.18 -11.08 -3.29
N TRP A 250 -20.21 -10.17 -3.47
CA TRP A 250 -20.36 -9.02 -4.36
C TRP A 250 -20.55 -9.47 -5.81
N GLN A 251 -19.70 -10.37 -6.32
CA GLN A 251 -19.79 -10.90 -7.69
C GLN A 251 -21.15 -11.54 -7.98
N ASN A 252 -21.76 -12.26 -7.03
CA ASN A 252 -23.07 -12.91 -7.22
C ASN A 252 -24.24 -11.92 -7.34
N THR A 253 -24.04 -10.66 -6.96
CA THR A 253 -25.05 -9.60 -7.07
C THR A 253 -24.78 -8.65 -8.23
N HIS A 254 -23.67 -8.85 -8.96
CA HIS A 254 -23.18 -8.00 -10.05
C HIS A 254 -22.94 -8.81 -11.33
N THR A 255 -22.79 -8.11 -12.46
CA THR A 255 -22.69 -8.73 -13.79
C THR A 255 -21.24 -8.76 -14.28
N GLU A 256 -20.69 -9.95 -14.49
CA GLU A 256 -19.38 -10.13 -15.13
C GLU A 256 -19.38 -9.51 -16.55
N GLY A 257 -18.29 -8.83 -16.90
CA GLY A 257 -18.12 -8.08 -18.14
C GLY A 257 -18.75 -6.68 -18.12
N MET A 258 -19.54 -6.36 -17.09
CA MET A 258 -20.12 -5.02 -16.90
C MET A 258 -19.58 -4.36 -15.64
N ASP A 259 -19.66 -5.04 -14.50
CA ASP A 259 -19.31 -4.48 -13.19
C ASP A 259 -17.95 -4.98 -12.70
N TRP A 260 -17.53 -6.15 -13.17
CA TRP A 260 -16.24 -6.78 -12.87
C TRP A 260 -15.84 -7.73 -13.99
N TYR A 261 -14.62 -8.25 -13.97
CA TYR A 261 -14.14 -9.25 -14.93
C TYR A 261 -13.39 -10.38 -14.25
N ASP A 262 -13.44 -11.58 -14.84
CA ASP A 262 -12.64 -12.71 -14.39
C ASP A 262 -11.16 -12.55 -14.81
N CYS A 263 -10.25 -12.90 -13.90
CA CYS A 263 -8.82 -12.94 -14.13
C CYS A 263 -8.15 -13.90 -13.15
N SER A 264 -6.92 -14.33 -13.47
CA SER A 264 -6.11 -15.05 -12.47
C SER A 264 -5.85 -14.15 -11.27
N SER A 265 -5.92 -14.72 -10.07
CA SER A 265 -5.65 -14.02 -8.82
C SER A 265 -5.00 -14.98 -7.84
N ALA A 266 -3.68 -14.88 -7.64
CA ALA A 266 -2.96 -15.83 -6.80
C ALA A 266 -3.47 -15.76 -5.36
N HIS A 267 -3.93 -16.89 -4.82
CA HIS A 267 -4.52 -17.05 -3.47
C HIS A 267 -5.80 -16.26 -3.21
N SER A 268 -6.32 -15.52 -4.19
CA SER A 268 -7.43 -14.59 -4.00
C SER A 268 -8.55 -14.79 -5.02
N GLN A 269 -9.57 -13.93 -4.97
CA GLN A 269 -10.64 -13.88 -5.97
C GLN A 269 -10.30 -12.87 -7.07
N ALA A 270 -10.90 -13.05 -8.26
CA ALA A 270 -10.70 -12.15 -9.40
C ALA A 270 -11.07 -10.69 -9.07
N LEU A 271 -12.19 -10.47 -8.36
CA LEU A 271 -12.62 -9.12 -7.98
C LEU A 271 -11.55 -8.35 -7.19
N ASN A 272 -10.84 -9.00 -6.27
CA ASN A 272 -9.77 -8.36 -5.50
C ASN A 272 -8.58 -7.94 -6.38
N ALA A 273 -8.23 -8.75 -7.39
CA ALA A 273 -7.24 -8.37 -8.39
C ALA A 273 -7.72 -7.21 -9.29
N ASN A 274 -9.02 -7.11 -9.56
CA ASN A 274 -9.59 -5.96 -10.27
C ASN A 274 -9.40 -4.68 -9.47
N GLN A 275 -9.77 -4.67 -8.18
CA GLN A 275 -9.57 -3.51 -7.30
C GLN A 275 -8.11 -3.09 -7.24
N LYS A 276 -7.18 -4.05 -7.14
CA LYS A 276 -5.74 -3.79 -7.14
C LYS A 276 -5.24 -3.23 -8.46
N ALA A 277 -5.78 -3.69 -9.58
CA ALA A 277 -5.46 -3.12 -10.89
C ALA A 277 -5.93 -1.68 -11.03
N TYR A 278 -7.11 -1.35 -10.49
CA TYR A 278 -7.64 0.01 -10.47
C TYR A 278 -6.75 0.93 -9.63
N ALA A 279 -6.42 0.50 -8.41
CA ALA A 279 -5.48 1.20 -7.53
C ALA A 279 -4.09 1.34 -8.17
N ALA A 280 -3.61 0.35 -8.91
CA ALA A 280 -2.32 0.44 -9.59
C ALA A 280 -2.34 1.52 -10.67
N TRP A 281 -3.41 1.60 -11.47
CA TRP A 281 -3.56 2.70 -12.44
C TRP A 281 -3.70 4.07 -11.79
N TRP A 282 -4.34 4.14 -10.63
CA TRP A 282 -4.39 5.37 -9.84
C TRP A 282 -3.00 5.80 -9.40
N LEU A 283 -2.19 4.88 -8.87
CA LEU A 283 -0.79 5.11 -8.54
C LEU A 283 0.00 5.63 -9.75
N TRP A 284 -0.12 4.99 -10.92
CA TRP A 284 0.59 5.39 -12.12
C TRP A 284 0.19 6.78 -12.59
N ALA A 285 -1.11 7.08 -12.58
CA ALA A 285 -1.60 8.41 -12.93
C ALA A 285 -1.07 9.47 -11.94
N ALA A 286 -1.10 9.18 -10.63
CA ALA A 286 -0.61 10.08 -9.59
C ALA A 286 0.89 10.39 -9.76
N LEU A 287 1.72 9.36 -9.94
CA LEU A 287 3.16 9.53 -10.18
C LEU A 287 3.49 10.26 -11.49
N ALA A 288 2.57 10.25 -12.46
CA ALA A 288 2.68 10.99 -13.70
C ALA A 288 2.23 12.46 -13.58
N GLY A 289 1.80 12.89 -12.40
CA GLY A 289 1.40 14.27 -12.08
C GLY A 289 -0.11 14.52 -12.16
N TRP A 290 -0.94 13.48 -12.18
CA TRP A 290 -2.37 13.64 -11.94
C TRP A 290 -2.62 13.83 -10.45
N ASP A 291 -3.27 14.93 -10.09
CA ASP A 291 -3.78 15.16 -8.75
C ASP A 291 -5.28 14.81 -8.80
N PRO A 292 -5.74 13.70 -8.20
CA PRO A 292 -7.17 13.47 -8.06
C PRO A 292 -7.71 14.59 -7.18
N ASP A 293 -8.76 15.29 -7.62
CA ASP A 293 -9.47 16.20 -6.72
C ASP A 293 -9.79 15.41 -5.43
N PRO A 294 -9.43 15.91 -4.24
CA PRO A 294 -9.74 15.20 -3.01
C PRO A 294 -11.24 14.92 -3.01
N PRO A 295 -11.68 13.72 -2.61
CA PRO A 295 -13.08 13.47 -2.35
C PRO A 295 -13.62 14.63 -1.51
N ALA A 296 -14.80 15.15 -1.83
CA ALA A 296 -15.41 16.18 -1.01
C ALA A 296 -15.38 15.70 0.44
N ASP A 297 -14.73 16.47 1.32
CA ASP A 297 -14.76 16.22 2.76
C ASP A 297 -16.25 16.20 3.16
N ASP A 298 -16.83 15.01 3.31
CA ASP A 298 -18.05 14.82 4.08
C ASP A 298 -17.68 14.95 5.57
N ASP A 299 -17.13 16.11 5.94
CA ASP A 299 -16.99 16.62 7.30
C ASP A 299 -18.34 17.22 7.78
N ASP A 300 -19.45 16.56 7.42
CA ASP A 300 -20.80 16.88 7.86
C ASP A 300 -21.38 15.69 8.63
N ASP A 301 -20.80 15.39 9.81
CA ASP A 301 -21.59 14.87 10.92
C ASP A 301 -21.00 15.29 12.29
N ASP A 302 -21.89 15.89 13.10
CA ASP A 302 -21.78 16.23 14.52
C ASP A 302 -20.82 17.33 15.01
N THR A 303 -21.09 18.58 14.57
CA THR A 303 -21.18 19.70 15.54
C THR A 303 -22.54 20.40 15.44
N ALA A 304 -23.59 19.69 15.83
CA ALA A 304 -24.85 20.29 16.21
C ALA A 304 -24.93 20.40 17.74
N ASP A 305 -24.31 21.44 18.32
CA ASP A 305 -24.81 22.04 19.56
C ASP A 305 -24.46 23.53 19.60
N ASP A 306 -25.05 24.26 18.65
CA ASP A 306 -25.16 25.70 18.71
C ASP A 306 -26.60 26.05 19.12
N ASP A 307 -26.69 26.60 20.32
CA ASP A 307 -27.50 27.78 20.62
C ASP A 307 -29.04 27.59 20.66
N ALA A 308 -29.53 27.21 21.84
CA ALA A 308 -30.87 27.54 22.27
C ALA A 308 -30.86 28.24 23.63
N GLY A 309 -31.04 29.57 23.58
CA GLY A 309 -31.96 30.25 24.50
C GLY A 309 -31.33 30.95 25.71
N ASP A 310 -30.99 32.21 25.52
CA ASP A 310 -31.06 33.24 26.56
C ASP A 310 -32.54 33.60 26.78
N ASP A 311 -33.15 33.04 27.82
CA ASP A 311 -34.35 33.59 28.44
C ASP A 311 -34.39 33.39 29.98
N ASP A 312 -34.11 34.51 30.65
CA ASP A 312 -34.51 34.89 31.99
C ASP A 312 -35.97 34.49 32.32
N ASN A 313 -36.16 33.54 33.24
CA ASN A 313 -37.22 33.68 34.25
C ASN A 313 -37.00 32.79 35.48
N THR A 314 -37.23 33.42 36.63
CA THR A 314 -37.21 32.90 37.99
C THR A 314 -38.25 31.79 38.24
N ASP A 315 -37.85 30.71 38.91
CA ASP A 315 -38.62 30.20 40.05
C ASP A 315 -37.75 29.32 40.98
N THR A 316 -38.00 29.49 42.26
CA THR A 316 -37.38 28.85 43.41
C THR A 316 -38.30 27.75 43.92
N ASP A 317 -37.86 26.49 44.03
CA ASP A 317 -38.04 25.70 45.28
C ASP A 317 -37.45 24.27 45.22
N THR A 318 -36.86 23.88 46.36
CA THR A 318 -36.77 22.52 46.95
C THR A 318 -36.04 21.34 46.26
N VAL A 319 -34.74 21.14 46.59
CA VAL A 319 -34.14 20.08 47.49
C VAL A 319 -34.85 18.69 47.59
N PRO A 320 -34.17 17.53 47.83
CA PRO A 320 -32.75 17.13 47.70
C PRO A 320 -32.46 15.79 46.98
N ASP A 321 -31.16 15.56 46.76
CA ASP A 321 -30.44 14.27 46.76
C ASP A 321 -31.04 13.17 47.67
N THR A 322 -30.99 11.94 47.16
CA THR A 322 -30.83 10.74 47.96
C THR A 322 -29.67 9.91 47.42
N ASP A 323 -28.63 9.85 48.23
CA ASP A 323 -27.56 8.85 48.23
C ASP A 323 -28.12 7.42 48.22
N ASP A 324 -27.41 6.47 47.58
CA ASP A 324 -27.13 5.17 48.21
C ASP A 324 -25.93 4.46 47.54
N ASP A 325 -24.80 4.50 48.26
CA ASP A 325 -23.88 3.41 48.58
C ASP A 325 -24.18 2.04 47.91
N GLY A 326 -23.25 1.27 47.34
CA GLY A 326 -21.88 1.00 47.74
C GLY A 326 -21.64 -0.53 47.75
N LYS A 327 -20.34 -0.90 47.71
CA LYS A 327 -19.72 -2.17 48.16
C LYS A 327 -19.34 -3.25 47.13
N ASP A 328 -18.04 -3.25 46.82
CA ASP A 328 -17.03 -4.25 47.21
C ASP A 328 -17.36 -5.76 47.09
N SER A 329 -16.67 -6.40 46.12
CA SER A 329 -15.73 -7.56 46.18
C SER A 329 -16.00 -8.77 47.12
N PRO A 330 -15.31 -9.94 47.05
CA PRO A 330 -14.21 -10.38 46.16
C PRO A 330 -14.29 -11.85 45.63
N LEU A 331 -13.37 -12.19 44.70
CA LEU A 331 -12.81 -13.54 44.45
C LEU A 331 -12.19 -14.15 45.74
N PRO A 332 -11.91 -15.48 45.91
CA PRO A 332 -10.92 -16.27 45.13
C PRO A 332 -11.12 -17.83 45.20
N PRO A 333 -10.10 -18.71 45.09
CA PRO A 333 -9.23 -19.07 43.95
C PRO A 333 -9.08 -20.61 43.69
N ALA A 334 -8.28 -20.94 42.67
CA ALA A 334 -7.15 -21.92 42.69
C ALA A 334 -7.23 -23.22 41.85
N GLY A 335 -6.11 -23.47 41.14
CA GLY A 335 -5.55 -24.77 40.73
C GLY A 335 -5.69 -25.07 39.24
N GLY A 336 -4.66 -25.36 38.43
CA GLY A 336 -3.25 -25.72 38.65
C GLY A 336 -2.85 -26.80 37.64
N SER A 337 -1.58 -26.82 37.19
CA SER A 337 -0.91 -27.83 36.32
C SER A 337 -1.28 -27.82 34.83
N GLY A 338 -0.39 -27.91 33.83
CA GLY A 338 1.04 -28.20 33.77
C GLY A 338 1.40 -28.79 32.38
N GLY A 339 2.61 -28.52 31.88
CA GLY A 339 3.20 -29.10 30.66
C GLY A 339 2.87 -28.34 29.38
N GLY A 340 3.75 -28.12 28.40
CA GLY A 340 5.08 -28.64 28.13
C GLY A 340 5.38 -28.27 26.67
N CYS A 341 6.55 -27.69 26.45
CA CYS A 341 7.16 -27.26 25.18
C CYS A 341 7.06 -28.29 24.05
N PHE A 342 6.68 -27.89 22.83
CA PHE A 342 7.24 -28.43 21.57
C PHE A 342 7.21 -27.39 20.44
N ILE A 343 8.39 -27.18 19.87
CA ILE A 343 8.73 -26.34 18.72
C ILE A 343 8.45 -27.17 17.46
N GLY A 344 7.91 -26.55 16.41
CA GLY A 344 7.61 -27.22 15.15
C GLY A 344 7.47 -26.27 13.96
N THR A 345 8.57 -25.60 13.60
CA THR A 345 8.76 -24.93 12.31
C THR A 345 8.64 -25.95 11.17
N LEU A 346 7.73 -25.72 10.21
CA LEU A 346 7.65 -26.48 8.96
C LEU A 346 7.87 -25.51 7.79
N CYS A 347 9.14 -25.36 7.44
CA CYS A 347 9.61 -24.70 6.23
C CYS A 347 9.42 -25.66 5.04
N TRP A 348 8.64 -25.25 4.03
CA TRP A 348 8.55 -25.94 2.75
C TRP A 348 9.57 -25.36 1.79
N THR A 349 10.64 -26.11 1.54
CA THR A 349 11.56 -25.89 0.43
C THR A 349 11.00 -26.53 -0.84
N PHE A 350 10.72 -25.75 -1.89
CA PHE A 350 10.67 -26.27 -3.25
C PHE A 350 12.03 -26.06 -3.91
N ALA A 351 12.63 -27.17 -4.35
CA ALA A 351 13.90 -27.22 -5.02
C ALA A 351 13.70 -27.12 -6.54
N ASP A 352 14.48 -26.23 -7.16
CA ASP A 352 14.75 -26.22 -8.58
C ASP A 352 15.41 -27.52 -9.05
N THR A 353 14.92 -28.05 -10.17
CA THR A 353 15.70 -28.96 -11.01
C THR A 353 15.74 -28.44 -12.43
N VAL A 354 16.91 -27.96 -12.80
CA VAL A 354 17.34 -27.65 -14.17
C VAL A 354 17.58 -28.96 -14.93
N GLY A 355 17.14 -29.04 -16.19
CA GLY A 355 17.83 -29.86 -17.19
C GLY A 355 16.95 -30.55 -18.24
N ALA A 356 16.95 -29.99 -19.45
CA ALA A 356 17.37 -30.64 -20.71
C ALA A 356 16.43 -30.35 -21.89
N ASN A 357 16.98 -29.61 -22.86
CA ASN A 357 16.55 -29.52 -24.25
C ASN A 357 16.57 -30.91 -24.92
N PRO A 358 15.71 -31.13 -25.94
CA PRO A 358 16.31 -31.44 -27.23
C PRO A 358 15.67 -30.73 -28.42
N VAL A 359 16.56 -30.25 -29.27
CA VAL A 359 16.40 -29.86 -30.66
C VAL A 359 15.88 -31.03 -31.48
N PHE A 360 14.87 -30.81 -32.34
CA PHE A 360 14.79 -31.42 -33.67
C PHE A 360 14.06 -30.48 -34.63
N ALA A 361 14.81 -29.96 -35.61
CA ALA A 361 14.34 -29.50 -36.92
C ALA A 361 14.46 -30.71 -37.90
N PRO A 362 13.91 -30.68 -39.13
CA PRO A 362 13.55 -29.53 -39.95
C PRO A 362 12.05 -29.19 -39.99
#